data_AF-A0A526YLI7-F1
#
_entry.id   AF-A0A526YLI7-F1
#
_cell.length_a   1.000
_cell.length_b   1.000
_cell.length_c   1.000
_cell.angle_alpha   90.00
_cell.angle_beta   90.00
_cell.angle_gamma   90.00
#
_symmetry.space_group_name_H-M   'P 1'
#
loop_
_entity.id
_entity.type
_entity.pdbx_description
1 polymer ?
#
loop_
_entity_poly.entity_id
_entity_poly.type
_entity_poly.pdbx_seq_one_letter_code
_entity_poly.pdbx_strand_id
1 'polypeptide(L)'
;MPVDVLSVVTAQDRLAVLHDLDAIDTAADPDFDTISGLAAAVMQTPVALVTLVDVERQWFKSCVGLDETEAATDTSFCAHTIAAGDQPMVVTDATMD
;
A
#
# COMPACT_ATOMS: atom_id res chain seq x y z
N MET A 1 2.55 -11.58 10.79
CA MET A 1 1.63 -11.80 9.66
C MET A 1 1.22 -13.28 9.56
N PRO A 2 -0.01 -13.58 9.15
CA PRO A 2 -0.47 -14.93 8.79
C PRO A 2 0.35 -15.56 7.63
N VAL A 3 0.37 -16.89 7.53
CA VAL A 3 1.19 -17.64 6.55
C VAL A 3 0.75 -17.38 5.10
N ASP A 4 -0.56 -17.30 4.87
CA ASP A 4 -1.16 -16.97 3.59
C ASP A 4 -0.74 -15.57 3.12
N VAL A 5 -0.82 -14.57 4.01
CA VAL A 5 -0.36 -13.20 3.73
C VAL A 5 1.14 -13.17 3.43
N LEU A 6 1.94 -13.83 4.27
CA LEU A 6 3.39 -13.89 4.07
C LEU A 6 3.75 -14.50 2.72
N SER A 7 3.07 -15.58 2.32
CA SER A 7 3.34 -16.26 1.04
C SER A 7 3.17 -15.34 -0.17
N VAL A 8 2.20 -14.42 -0.13
CA VAL A 8 1.93 -13.45 -1.19
C VAL A 8 2.92 -12.29 -1.15
N VAL A 9 3.21 -11.76 0.04
CA VAL A 9 4.17 -10.67 0.22
C VAL A 9 5.57 -11.09 -0.26
N THR A 10 5.99 -12.32 0.01
CA THR A 10 7.30 -12.85 -0.38
C THR A 10 7.32 -13.53 -1.76
N ALA A 11 6.22 -13.47 -2.53
CA ALA A 11 6.15 -14.12 -3.83
C ALA A 11 7.19 -13.51 -4.79
N GLN A 12 8.16 -14.33 -5.23
CA GLN A 12 9.31 -13.86 -5.99
C GLN A 12 8.93 -13.20 -7.32
N ASP A 13 7.96 -13.77 -8.04
CA ASP A 13 7.50 -13.21 -9.33
C ASP A 13 6.90 -11.81 -9.15
N ARG A 14 6.16 -11.60 -8.06
CA ARG A 14 5.59 -10.30 -7.71
C ARG A 14 6.69 -9.29 -7.34
N LEU A 15 7.64 -9.70 -6.51
CA LEU A 15 8.74 -8.84 -6.08
C LEU A 15 9.65 -8.46 -7.25
N ALA A 16 9.92 -9.38 -8.17
CA ALA A 16 10.66 -9.10 -9.39
C ALA A 16 9.97 -7.99 -10.20
N VAL A 17 8.65 -8.10 -10.42
CA VAL A 17 7.89 -7.04 -11.10
C VAL A 17 7.92 -5.73 -10.33
N LEU A 18 7.78 -5.77 -9.00
CA LEU A 18 7.83 -4.58 -8.16
C LEU A 18 9.17 -3.84 -8.28
N HIS A 19 10.28 -4.57 -8.25
CA HIS A 19 11.63 -4.01 -8.36
C HIS A 19 11.94 -3.54 -9.79
N ASP A 20 11.46 -4.24 -10.82
CA ASP A 20 11.59 -3.85 -12.23
C ASP A 20 10.82 -2.56 -12.59
N LEU A 21 9.85 -2.14 -11.76
CA LEU A 21 9.15 -0.87 -11.95
C LEU A 21 10.02 0.36 -11.64
N ASP A 22 11.16 0.17 -10.96
CA ASP A 22 12.05 1.26 -10.51
C ASP A 22 11.28 2.42 -9.84
N ALA A 23 10.24 2.08 -9.05
CA ALA A 23 9.31 3.05 -8.47
C ALA A 23 9.48 3.24 -6.95
N ILE A 24 10.16 2.32 -6.27
CA ILE A 24 10.51 2.43 -4.84
C ILE A 24 11.69 3.40 -4.66
N ASP A 25 11.71 4.17 -3.57
CA ASP A 25 12.73 5.18 -3.26
C ASP A 25 12.88 6.28 -4.33
N THR A 26 11.84 6.48 -5.14
CA THR A 26 11.81 7.53 -6.16
C THR A 26 11.16 8.81 -5.65
N ALA A 27 11.38 9.91 -6.37
CA ALA A 27 10.70 11.16 -6.11
C ALA A 27 9.17 11.03 -6.25
N ALA A 28 8.47 12.00 -5.66
CA ALA A 28 7.02 12.16 -5.84
C ALA A 28 6.67 12.25 -7.33
N ASP A 29 5.50 11.71 -7.65
CA ASP A 29 5.02 11.58 -9.01
C ASP A 29 3.60 12.17 -9.12
N PRO A 30 3.43 13.27 -9.87
CA PRO A 30 2.15 13.98 -9.97
C PRO A 30 0.98 13.11 -10.45
N ASP A 31 1.26 12.06 -11.22
CA ASP A 31 0.22 11.17 -11.73
C ASP A 31 -0.36 10.33 -10.58
N PHE A 32 0.49 9.84 -9.67
CA PHE A 32 0.05 9.14 -8.46
C PHE A 32 -0.59 10.10 -7.44
N ASP A 33 -0.08 11.33 -7.32
CA ASP A 33 -0.66 12.38 -6.46
C ASP A 33 -2.06 12.79 -6.89
N THR A 34 -2.32 12.78 -8.19
CA THR A 34 -3.66 13.02 -8.71
C THR A 34 -4.62 11.91 -8.29
N ILE A 35 -4.18 10.65 -8.27
CA ILE A 35 -5.00 9.49 -7.88
C ILE A 35 -5.35 9.55 -6.39
N SER A 36 -4.37 9.72 -5.51
CA SER A 36 -4.60 9.79 -4.06
C SER A 36 -5.43 11.03 -3.70
N GLY A 37 -5.17 12.17 -4.32
CA GLY A 37 -5.94 13.41 -4.17
C GLY A 37 -7.41 13.23 -4.58
N LEU A 38 -7.67 12.59 -5.72
CA LEU A 38 -9.03 12.30 -6.16
C LEU A 38 -9.73 11.31 -5.21
N ALA A 39 -9.04 10.26 -4.77
CA ALA A 39 -9.59 9.27 -3.85
C ALA A 39 -10.01 9.91 -2.52
N ALA A 40 -9.14 10.73 -1.91
CA ALA A 40 -9.46 11.46 -0.68
C ALA A 40 -10.64 12.42 -0.87
N ALA A 41 -10.68 13.15 -1.99
CA ALA A 41 -11.75 14.10 -2.28
C ALA A 41 -13.11 13.43 -2.49
N VAL A 42 -13.16 12.34 -3.27
CA VAL A 42 -14.39 11.61 -3.58
C VAL A 42 -14.93 10.88 -2.34
N MET A 43 -14.03 10.25 -1.57
CA MET A 43 -14.41 9.49 -0.38
C MET A 43 -14.60 10.38 0.86
N GLN A 44 -14.27 11.68 0.75
CA GLN A 44 -14.30 12.65 1.85
C GLN A 44 -13.49 12.18 3.08
N THR A 45 -12.34 11.54 2.84
CA THR A 45 -11.46 11.02 3.88
C THR A 45 -10.24 11.93 4.08
N PRO A 46 -9.69 12.00 5.31
CA PRO A 46 -8.50 12.82 5.58
C PRO A 46 -7.22 12.22 4.98
N VAL A 47 -7.22 10.91 4.71
CA VAL A 47 -6.05 10.16 4.23
C VAL A 47 -6.44 9.32 3.01
N ALA A 48 -5.55 9.30 2.01
CA ALA A 48 -5.57 8.37 0.89
C ALA A 48 -4.14 8.13 0.39
N LEU A 49 -3.80 6.87 0.10
CA LEU A 49 -2.44 6.45 -0.22
C LEU A 49 -2.42 5.63 -1.51
N VAL A 50 -1.34 5.75 -2.28
CA VAL A 50 -0.93 4.72 -3.24
C VAL A 50 0.31 4.03 -2.68
N THR A 51 0.17 2.75 -2.37
CA THR A 51 1.18 2.00 -1.62
C THR A 51 1.76 0.86 -2.44
N LEU A 52 3.09 0.84 -2.54
CA LEU A 52 3.88 -0.26 -3.10
C LEU A 52 4.36 -1.14 -1.95
N VAL A 53 4.00 -2.43 -1.94
CA VAL A 53 4.25 -3.32 -0.80
C VAL A 53 5.50 -4.17 -1.05
N ASP A 54 6.60 -3.91 -0.34
CA ASP A 54 7.77 -4.80 -0.31
C ASP A 54 7.73 -5.70 0.94
N VAL A 55 8.70 -6.60 1.07
CA VAL A 55 8.79 -7.59 2.16
C VAL A 55 8.97 -6.91 3.51
N GLU A 56 9.91 -5.97 3.60
CA GLU A 56 10.28 -5.33 4.87
C GLU A 56 9.48 -4.06 5.11
N ARG A 57 9.21 -3.31 4.05
CA ARG A 57 8.55 -2.01 4.11
C ARG A 57 7.55 -1.84 2.99
N GLN A 58 6.60 -0.96 3.22
CA GLN A 58 5.69 -0.48 2.20
C GLN A 58 5.95 0.98 1.94
N TRP A 59 6.12 1.29 0.67
CA TRP A 59 6.48 2.61 0.17
C TRP A 59 5.22 3.34 -0.29
N PHE A 60 4.97 4.52 0.25
CA PHE A 60 3.87 5.37 -0.17
C PHE A 60 4.32 6.18 -1.38
N LYS A 61 3.99 5.67 -2.58
CA LYS A 61 4.31 6.34 -3.84
C LYS A 61 3.56 7.67 -3.97
N SER A 62 2.40 7.76 -3.32
CA SER A 62 1.70 9.01 -3.09
C SER A 62 0.94 8.95 -1.77
N CYS A 63 0.86 10.10 -1.10
CA CYS A 63 0.23 10.24 0.19
C CYS A 63 -0.53 11.57 0.28
N VAL A 64 -1.79 11.51 0.71
CA VAL A 64 -2.56 12.67 1.16
C VAL A 64 -2.80 12.51 2.65
N GLY A 65 -2.49 13.56 3.43
CA GLY A 65 -2.85 13.64 4.85
C GLY A 65 -1.91 12.96 5.85
N LEU A 66 -0.80 12.37 5.39
CA LEU A 66 0.30 11.90 6.24
C LEU A 66 1.64 12.44 5.72
N ASP A 67 2.63 12.57 6.61
CA ASP A 67 3.98 13.05 6.26
C ASP A 67 4.97 11.90 6.02
N GLU A 68 4.65 10.69 6.50
CA GLU A 68 5.44 9.49 6.31
C GLU A 68 5.46 9.06 4.84
N THR A 69 6.60 8.51 4.40
CA THR A 69 6.78 7.95 3.04
C THR A 69 6.80 6.43 3.02
N GLU A 70 6.88 5.80 4.19
CA GLU A 70 6.91 4.35 4.33
C GLU A 70 6.42 3.89 5.71
N ALA A 71 6.04 2.62 5.78
CA ALA A 71 5.73 1.92 7.02
C ALA A 71 6.24 0.47 6.98
N ALA A 72 6.32 -0.19 8.13
CA ALA A 72 6.69 -1.60 8.20
C ALA A 72 5.58 -2.48 7.60
N THR A 73 5.93 -3.44 6.75
CA THR A 73 4.94 -4.30 6.08
C THR A 73 4.21 -5.22 7.06
N ASP A 74 4.90 -5.66 8.11
CA ASP A 74 4.41 -6.64 9.08
C ASP A 74 3.27 -6.14 9.98
N THR A 75 3.06 -4.82 10.06
CA THR A 75 2.00 -4.16 10.84
C THR A 75 0.88 -3.57 9.97
N SER A 76 0.85 -3.88 8.68
CA SER A 76 -0.01 -3.18 7.72
C SER A 76 -1.28 -3.92 7.28
N PHE A 77 -2.33 -3.17 6.95
CA PHE A 77 -3.49 -3.69 6.22
C PHE A 77 -3.20 -3.94 4.73
N CYS A 78 -2.25 -3.22 4.13
CA CYS A 78 -1.92 -3.36 2.71
C CYS A 78 -1.41 -4.78 2.36
N ALA A 79 -0.62 -5.40 3.25
CA ALA A 79 -0.18 -6.79 3.09
C ALA A 79 -1.36 -7.76 3.04
N HIS A 80 -2.34 -7.58 3.91
CA HIS A 80 -3.56 -8.40 3.95
C HIS A 80 -4.42 -8.17 2.69
N THR A 81 -4.50 -6.93 2.21
CA THR A 81 -5.27 -6.56 1.02
C THR A 81 -4.75 -7.26 -0.25
N ILE A 82 -3.44 -7.22 -0.50
CA ILE A 82 -2.88 -7.90 -1.68
C ILE A 82 -3.02 -9.42 -1.62
N ALA A 83 -3.07 -10.00 -0.42
CA ALA A 83 -3.28 -11.43 -0.22
C ALA A 83 -4.74 -11.86 -0.46
N ALA A 84 -5.70 -10.95 -0.26
CA ALA A 84 -7.12 -11.19 -0.51
C ALA A 84 -7.48 -11.21 -2.02
N GLY A 85 -6.56 -10.80 -2.90
CA GLY A 85 -6.75 -10.81 -4.35
C GLY A 85 -7.63 -9.65 -4.85
N ASP A 86 -8.56 -9.93 -5.76
CA ASP A 86 -9.33 -8.90 -6.48
C ASP A 86 -10.49 -8.29 -5.67
N GLN A 87 -10.68 -8.70 -4.41
CA GLN A 87 -11.75 -8.16 -3.57
C GLN A 87 -11.24 -7.00 -2.71
N PRO A 88 -11.97 -5.88 -2.63
CA PRO A 88 -11.60 -4.79 -1.75
C PRO A 88 -11.67 -5.26 -0.29
N MET A 89 -10.62 -4.97 0.47
CA MET A 89 -10.62 -5.14 1.92
C MET A 89 -11.28 -3.92 2.56
N VAL A 90 -12.27 -4.15 3.42
CA VAL A 90 -12.96 -3.10 4.17
C VAL A 90 -12.86 -3.42 5.66
N VAL A 91 -12.13 -2.58 6.39
CA VAL A 91 -12.03 -2.65 7.85
C VAL A 91 -12.92 -1.55 8.41
N THR A 92 -14.02 -1.94 9.08
CA THR A 92 -14.98 -0.98 9.62
C THR A 92 -14.47 -0.29 10.89
N ASP A 93 -13.65 -0.97 11.69
CA ASP A 93 -13.01 -0.41 12.88
C ASP A 93 -11.66 -1.11 13.15
N ALA A 94 -10.56 -0.45 12.80
CA ALA A 94 -9.22 -0.99 12.97
C ALA A 94 -8.80 -1.20 14.43
N THR A 95 -9.55 -0.71 15.42
CA THR A 95 -9.26 -0.96 16.84
C THR A 95 -9.79 -2.31 17.34
N MET A 96 -10.60 -2.99 16.52
CA MET A 96 -11.23 -4.26 16.84
C MET A 96 -10.66 -5.45 16.04
N ASP A 97 -9.68 -5.22 15.16
CA ASP A 97 -9.08 -6.19 14.24
C ASP A 97 -7.56 -6.35 14.46
#